data_AF-A0A1I7TW15-F1
#
_entry.id   AF-A0A1I7TW15-F1
#
_cell.length_a   1.000
_cell.length_b   1.000
_cell.length_c   1.000
_cell.angle_alpha   90.00
_cell.angle_beta   90.00
_cell.angle_gamma   90.00
#
_symmetry.space_group_name_H-M   'P 1'
#
loop_
_entity.id
_entity.type
_entity.pdbx_description
1 polymer ?
#
loop_
_entity_poly.entity_id
_entity_poly.type
_entity_poly.pdbx_seq_one_letter_code
_entity_poly.pdbx_strand_id
1 'polypeptide(L)'
;MLIHGNCHLIFHVICIIYYLYIAPNKAISRETRRNQQRFFVGIVLQTAIPSILIIFAAGFFIFDNFTHNMTQKAMNIICVAVGFHGVLEALMILLVHRSYRDAVLKMMRRREDESEFIFTKV
;
A
#
# COMPACT_ATOMS: atom_id res chain seq x y z
N MET A 1 -19.16 -2.36 -17.99
CA MET A 1 -18.57 -3.09 -16.84
C MET A 1 -17.65 -2.21 -16.00
N LEU A 2 -16.67 -1.51 -16.60
CA LEU A 2 -15.76 -0.60 -15.87
C LEU A 2 -16.47 0.54 -15.13
N ILE A 3 -17.44 1.20 -15.75
CA ILE A 3 -18.19 2.32 -15.12
C ILE A 3 -18.90 1.85 -13.84
N HIS A 4 -19.54 0.68 -13.89
CA HIS A 4 -20.27 0.11 -12.76
C HIS A 4 -19.34 -0.19 -11.56
N GLY A 5 -18.15 -0.75 -11.82
CA GLY A 5 -17.15 -1.02 -10.77
C GLY A 5 -16.61 0.25 -10.12
N ASN A 6 -16.31 1.27 -10.92
CA ASN A 6 -15.84 2.56 -10.40
C ASN A 6 -16.91 3.26 -9.53
N CYS A 7 -18.19 3.20 -9.92
CA CYS A 7 -19.28 3.74 -9.12
C CYS A 7 -19.41 3.04 -7.75
N HIS A 8 -19.32 1.71 -7.71
CA HIS A 8 -19.35 0.95 -6.45
C HIS A 8 -18.19 1.33 -5.52
N LEU A 9 -17.00 1.51 -6.08
CA LEU A 9 -15.82 1.88 -5.31
C LEU A 9 -15.97 3.29 -4.71
N ILE A 10 -16.44 4.26 -5.50
CA ILE A 10 -16.71 5.62 -5.03
C ILE A 10 -17.77 5.62 -3.94
N PHE A 11 -18.89 4.91 -4.16
CA PHE A 11 -19.95 4.79 -3.16
C PHE A 11 -19.42 4.22 -1.84
N HIS A 12 -18.64 3.14 -1.90
CA HIS A 12 -18.07 2.51 -0.72
C HIS A 12 -17.11 3.44 0.04
N VAL A 13 -16.24 4.16 -0.68
CA VAL A 13 -15.32 5.14 -0.08
C VAL A 13 -16.10 6.27 0.61
N ILE A 14 -17.15 6.79 -0.02
CA ILE A 14 -18.03 7.81 0.58
C ILE A 14 -18.69 7.27 1.85
N CYS A 15 -19.22 6.05 1.83
CA CYS A 15 -19.81 5.43 3.02
C CYS A 15 -18.80 5.29 4.16
N ILE A 16 -17.58 4.83 3.87
CA ILE A 16 -16.51 4.73 4.88
C ILE A 16 -16.25 6.11 5.48
N ILE A 17 -16.04 7.14 4.66
CA ILE A 17 -15.76 8.50 5.14
C ILE A 17 -16.92 9.01 6.00
N TYR A 18 -18.16 8.80 5.57
CA TYR A 18 -19.36 9.22 6.29
C TYR A 18 -19.44 8.57 7.68
N TYR A 19 -19.34 7.25 7.77
CA TYR A 19 -19.44 6.54 9.06
C TYR A 19 -18.20 6.71 9.95
N LEU A 20 -17.05 7.05 9.38
CA LEU A 20 -15.81 7.18 10.13
C LEU A 20 -15.57 8.60 10.67
N TYR A 21 -16.09 9.63 9.99
CA TYR A 21 -15.87 11.04 10.34
C TYR A 21 -17.16 11.82 10.67
N ILE A 22 -18.26 11.59 9.97
CA ILE A 22 -19.48 12.41 10.07
C ILE A 22 -20.48 11.83 11.09
N ALA A 23 -20.81 10.53 10.94
CA ALA A 23 -21.79 9.84 11.76
C ALA A 23 -21.17 8.61 12.45
N PRO A 24 -20.21 8.79 13.37
CA PRO A 24 -19.54 7.68 14.02
C PRO A 24 -20.48 6.86 14.88
N ASN A 25 -20.37 5.54 14.78
CA ASN A 25 -21.12 4.61 15.62
C ASN A 25 -20.76 4.81 17.11
N LYS A 26 -21.77 5.06 17.95
CA LYS A 26 -21.62 5.28 19.40
C LYS A 26 -21.13 4.04 20.16
N ALA A 27 -21.28 2.85 19.59
CA ALA A 27 -20.78 1.60 20.17
C ALA A 27 -19.26 1.44 20.06
N ILE A 28 -18.59 2.24 19.21
CA ILE A 28 -17.14 2.16 18.99
C ILE A 28 -16.44 3.18 19.89
N SER A 29 -15.40 2.73 20.60
CA SER A 29 -14.58 3.61 21.45
C SER A 29 -13.83 4.65 20.61
N ARG A 30 -13.46 5.77 21.26
CA ARG A 30 -12.65 6.83 20.62
C ARG A 30 -11.31 6.31 20.10
N GLU A 31 -10.65 5.43 20.84
CA GLU A 31 -9.35 4.86 20.44
C GLU A 31 -9.49 3.91 19.25
N THR A 32 -10.50 3.04 19.24
CA THR A 32 -10.75 2.15 18.09
C THR A 32 -11.04 2.95 16.83
N ARG A 33 -11.85 4.01 16.92
CA ARG A 33 -12.14 4.89 15.79
C ARG A 33 -10.89 5.61 15.27
N ARG A 34 -10.05 6.12 16.15
CA ARG A 34 -8.78 6.76 15.79
C ARG A 34 -7.84 5.78 15.06
N ASN A 35 -7.81 4.51 15.48
CA ASN A 35 -7.07 3.48 14.78
C ASN A 35 -7.66 3.18 13.39
N GLN A 36 -8.99 3.08 13.26
CA GLN A 36 -9.67 2.92 11.97
C GLN A 36 -9.39 4.08 11.00
N GLN A 37 -9.38 5.33 11.49
CA GLN A 37 -9.02 6.51 10.70
C GLN A 37 -7.59 6.45 10.17
N ARG A 38 -6.63 6.11 11.04
CA ARG A 38 -5.22 5.96 10.64
C ARG A 38 -5.04 4.82 9.65
N PHE A 39 -5.72 3.70 9.86
CA PHE A 39 -5.70 2.56 8.97
C PHE A 39 -6.27 2.91 7.59
N PHE A 40 -7.41 3.62 7.54
CA PHE A 40 -8.03 4.07 6.30
C PHE A 40 -7.10 4.99 5.51
N VAL A 41 -6.52 6.02 6.15
CA VAL A 41 -5.52 6.88 5.51
C VAL A 41 -4.33 6.08 5.02
N GLY A 42 -3.88 5.10 5.80
CA GLY A 42 -2.80 4.20 5.41
C GLY A 42 -3.12 3.41 4.14
N ILE A 43 -4.31 2.81 4.05
CA ILE A 43 -4.77 2.12 2.83
C ILE A 43 -4.79 3.08 1.64
N VAL A 44 -5.36 4.28 1.80
CA VAL A 44 -5.46 5.24 0.69
C VAL A 44 -4.08 5.60 0.16
N LEU A 45 -3.12 5.91 1.03
CA LEU A 45 -1.76 6.26 0.62
C LEU A 45 -1.03 5.08 -0.02
N GLN A 46 -1.11 3.91 0.61
CA GLN A 46 -0.44 2.69 0.16
C GLN A 46 -0.98 2.20 -1.18
N THR A 47 -2.27 2.39 -1.48
CA THR A 47 -2.84 2.02 -2.78
C THR A 47 -2.57 3.09 -3.83
N ALA A 48 -2.68 4.38 -3.48
CA ALA A 48 -2.53 5.48 -4.44
C ALA A 48 -1.10 5.59 -4.98
N ILE A 49 -0.08 5.52 -4.10
CA ILE A 49 1.32 5.73 -4.50
C ILE A 49 1.78 4.71 -5.57
N PRO A 50 1.60 3.39 -5.39
CA PRO A 50 1.98 2.39 -6.39
C PRO A 50 1.07 2.40 -7.61
N SER A 51 -0.22 2.71 -7.46
CA SER A 51 -1.15 2.83 -8.60
C SER A 51 -0.72 3.92 -9.57
N ILE A 52 -0.21 5.06 -9.06
CA ILE A 52 0.32 6.14 -9.92
C ILE A 52 1.48 5.64 -10.78
N LEU A 53 2.39 4.82 -10.23
CA LEU A 53 3.50 4.24 -10.99
C LEU A 53 3.01 3.35 -12.13
N ILE A 54 1.98 2.52 -11.89
CA ILE A 54 1.39 1.67 -12.93
C ILE A 54 0.70 2.50 -14.01
N ILE A 55 -0.09 3.51 -13.62
CA ILE A 55 -0.79 4.40 -14.56
C ILE A 55 0.22 5.12 -15.45
N PHE A 56 1.31 5.62 -14.87
CA PHE A 56 2.37 6.29 -15.61
C PHE A 56 3.05 5.35 -16.60
N ALA A 57 3.42 4.15 -16.15
CA ALA A 57 4.00 3.13 -17.03
C ALA A 57 3.06 2.78 -18.20
N ALA A 58 1.77 2.54 -17.92
CA ALA A 58 0.77 2.29 -18.95
C ALA A 58 0.68 3.44 -19.97
N GLY A 59 0.77 4.69 -19.51
CA GLY A 59 0.85 5.86 -20.38
C GLY A 59 2.04 5.82 -21.34
N PHE A 60 3.23 5.43 -20.87
CA PHE A 60 4.41 5.26 -21.74
C PHE A 60 4.22 4.14 -22.77
N PHE A 61 3.66 2.99 -22.36
CA PHE A 61 3.39 1.90 -23.30
C PHE A 61 2.44 2.34 -24.42
N ILE A 62 1.37 3.06 -24.07
CA ILE A 62 0.41 3.59 -25.05
C ILE A 62 1.10 4.60 -25.96
N PHE A 63 1.85 5.55 -25.40
CA PHE A 63 2.56 6.57 -26.17
C PHE A 63 3.56 5.97 -27.16
N ASP A 64 4.34 4.99 -26.72
CA ASP A 64 5.31 4.31 -27.58
C ASP A 64 4.62 3.54 -28.71
N ASN A 65 3.47 2.92 -28.44
CA ASN A 65 2.70 2.22 -29.46
C ASN A 65 2.22 3.14 -30.60
N PHE A 66 2.06 4.45 -30.35
CA PHE A 66 1.70 5.44 -31.38
C PHE A 66 2.91 6.10 -32.03
N THR A 67 4.01 6.26 -31.30
CA THR A 67 5.15 7.09 -31.73
C THR A 67 6.36 6.29 -32.17
N HIS A 68 6.47 5.02 -31.75
CA HIS A 68 7.62 4.13 -31.95
C HIS A 68 8.97 4.77 -31.60
N ASN A 69 8.96 5.69 -30.63
CA ASN A 69 10.10 6.56 -30.30
C ASN A 69 10.85 6.10 -29.04
N MET A 70 10.33 5.14 -28.28
CA MET A 70 11.04 4.62 -27.10
C MET A 70 12.07 3.58 -27.50
N THR A 71 13.26 3.69 -26.90
CA THR A 71 14.30 2.67 -27.08
C THR A 71 13.97 1.42 -26.27
N GLN A 72 14.43 0.26 -26.73
CA GLN A 72 14.31 -1.01 -25.99
C GLN A 72 14.87 -0.90 -24.56
N LYS A 73 15.95 -0.13 -24.38
CA LYS A 73 16.54 0.13 -23.06
C LYS A 73 15.56 0.86 -22.13
N ALA A 74 14.89 1.91 -22.62
CA ALA A 74 13.89 2.64 -21.84
C ALA A 74 12.70 1.75 -21.48
N MET A 75 12.22 0.96 -22.44
CA MET A 75 11.13 0.01 -22.22
C MET A 75 11.46 -1.02 -21.15
N ASN A 76 12.65 -1.61 -21.21
CA ASN A 76 13.10 -2.59 -20.22
C ASN A 76 13.18 -1.99 -18.81
N ILE A 77 13.62 -0.73 -18.66
CA ILE A 77 13.65 -0.04 -17.36
C ILE A 77 12.24 0.14 -16.81
N ILE A 78 11.28 0.55 -17.65
CA ILE A 78 9.87 0.71 -17.26
C ILE A 78 9.29 -0.64 -16.82
N CYS A 79 9.52 -1.71 -17.59
CA CYS A 79 9.08 -3.06 -17.23
C CYS A 79 9.63 -3.51 -15.87
N VAL A 80 10.91 -3.26 -15.61
CA VAL A 80 11.54 -3.59 -14.32
C VAL A 80 10.94 -2.75 -13.19
N ALA A 81 10.75 -1.44 -13.39
CA ALA A 81 10.13 -0.56 -12.41
C ALA A 81 8.69 -0.98 -12.07
N VAL A 82 7.91 -1.37 -13.08
CA VAL A 82 6.60 -2.00 -12.87
C VAL A 82 6.78 -3.32 -12.12
N GLY A 83 7.70 -4.20 -12.48
CA GLY A 83 7.94 -5.45 -11.74
C GLY A 83 8.22 -5.25 -10.24
N PHE A 84 8.90 -4.17 -9.87
CA PHE A 84 9.19 -3.81 -8.47
C PHE A 84 8.01 -3.21 -7.70
N HIS A 85 6.89 -2.84 -8.34
CA HIS A 85 5.76 -2.19 -7.66
C HIS A 85 5.19 -3.03 -6.50
N GLY A 86 5.09 -4.36 -6.66
CA GLY A 86 4.55 -5.24 -5.62
C GLY A 86 5.43 -5.31 -4.38
N VAL A 87 6.75 -5.18 -4.56
CA VAL A 87 7.70 -5.08 -3.43
C VAL A 87 7.52 -3.75 -2.71
N LEU A 88 7.33 -2.66 -3.45
CA LEU A 88 7.04 -1.34 -2.87
C LEU A 88 5.71 -1.32 -2.12
N GLU A 89 4.67 -1.96 -2.65
CA GLU A 89 3.38 -2.14 -1.96
C GLU A 89 3.55 -2.85 -0.63
N ALA A 90 4.25 -3.99 -0.62
CA ALA A 90 4.51 -4.75 0.59
C ALA A 90 5.30 -3.92 1.63
N LEU A 91 6.36 -3.21 1.19
CA LEU A 91 7.12 -2.32 2.05
C LEU A 91 6.24 -1.19 2.62
N MET A 92 5.38 -0.60 1.80
CA MET A 92 4.47 0.46 2.25
C MET A 92 3.46 -0.04 3.29
N ILE A 93 2.94 -1.27 3.16
CA ILE A 93 2.11 -1.88 4.22
C ILE A 93 2.89 -1.91 5.53
N LEU A 94 4.09 -2.46 5.47
CA LEU A 94 4.94 -2.66 6.63
C LEU A 94 5.33 -1.34 7.30
N LEU A 95 5.54 -0.27 6.54
CA LEU A 95 6.01 1.03 7.05
C LEU A 95 4.89 1.97 7.48
N VAL A 96 3.74 1.97 6.81
CA VAL A 96 2.65 2.93 7.08
C VAL A 96 1.77 2.45 8.23
N HIS A 97 1.53 1.14 8.33
CA HIS A 97 0.59 0.61 9.31
C HIS A 97 1.31 0.28 10.62
N ARG A 98 1.02 1.07 11.66
CA ARG A 98 1.62 0.92 13.00
C ARG A 98 1.59 -0.53 13.51
N SER A 99 0.46 -1.22 13.37
CA SER A 99 0.31 -2.61 13.82
C SER A 99 1.30 -3.56 13.13
N TYR A 100 1.58 -3.33 11.85
CA TYR A 100 2.55 -4.12 11.09
C TYR A 100 3.98 -3.79 11.49
N ARG A 101 4.32 -2.50 11.64
CA ARG A 101 5.65 -2.07 12.14
C ARG A 101 5.97 -2.68 13.49
N ASP A 102 5.03 -2.57 14.43
CA ASP A 102 5.22 -3.06 15.79
C ASP A 102 5.39 -4.59 15.80
N ALA A 103 4.66 -5.31 14.94
CA ALA A 103 4.83 -6.75 14.77
C ALA A 103 6.20 -7.12 14.20
N VAL A 104 6.66 -6.45 13.14
CA VAL A 104 7.98 -6.70 12.53
C VAL A 104 9.11 -6.41 13.52
N LEU A 105 9.06 -5.28 14.22
CA LEU A 105 10.06 -4.92 15.23
C LEU A 105 10.09 -5.95 16.37
N LYS A 106 8.93 -6.45 16.80
CA LYS A 106 8.86 -7.52 17.81
C LYS A 106 9.49 -8.82 17.29
N MET A 107 9.26 -9.19 16.04
CA MET A 107 9.87 -10.37 15.43
C MET A 107 11.39 -10.22 15.30
N MET A 108 11.88 -9.04 14.94
CA MET A 108 13.32 -8.76 14.82
C MET A 108 14.01 -8.86 16.18
N ARG A 109 13.48 -8.21 17.22
CA ARG A 109 14.04 -8.31 18.58
C ARG A 109 14.10 -9.74 19.10
N ARG A 110 13.03 -10.51 18.91
CA ARG A 110 13.01 -11.93 19.31
C ARG A 110 14.12 -12.75 18.62
N ARG A 111 14.47 -12.40 17.38
CA ARG A 111 15.55 -13.07 16.64
C ARG A 111 16.93 -12.70 17.17
N GLU A 112 17.13 -11.46 17.61
CA GLU A 112 18.36 -11.02 18.29
C GLU A 112 18.56 -11.80 19.59
N ASP A 113 17.51 -11.88 20.43
CA ASP A 113 17.53 -12.62 21.70
C ASP A 113 17.85 -14.12 21.50
N GLU A 114 17.26 -14.74 20.47
CA GLU A 114 17.49 -16.15 20.13
C GLU A 114 18.91 -16.40 19.60
N SER A 115 19.46 -15.43 18.85
CA SER A 115 20.84 -15.50 18.35
C SER A 115 21.85 -15.42 19.50
N GLU A 116 21.67 -14.46 20.41
CA GLU A 116 22.55 -14.26 21.58
C GLU A 116 22.53 -15.48 22.53
N PHE A 117 21.36 -16.09 22.71
CA PHE A 117 21.22 -17.33 23.48
C PHE A 117 21.98 -18.52 22.86
N ILE A 118 21.96 -18.66 21.54
CA ILE A 118 22.71 -19.72 20.84
C ILE A 118 24.22 -19.51 21.03
N PHE A 119 24.73 -18.28 20.87
CA PHE A 119 26.15 -17.98 21.04
C PHE A 119 26.66 -18.15 22.48
N THR A 120 25.82 -17.92 23.49
CA THR A 120 26.19 -18.09 24.90
C THR A 120 26.28 -19.57 25.32
N LYS A 121 25.72 -20.49 24.53
CA LYS A 121 25.69 -21.93 24.82
C LYS A 121 26.77 -22.75 24.09
N VAL A 122 27.61 -22.11 23.28
CA VAL A 122 28.76 -22.71 22.57
C VAL A 122 30.05 -22.32 23.29
#